data_AF-K1KQR1-F1
#
_entry.id   AF-K1KQR1-F1
#
_cell.length_a   1.000
_cell.length_b   1.000
_cell.length_c   1.000
_cell.angle_alpha   90.00
_cell.angle_beta   90.00
_cell.angle_gamma   90.00
#
_symmetry.space_group_name_H-M   'P 1'
#
loop_
_entity.id
_entity.type
_entity.pdbx_description
1 polymer ?
#
loop_
_entity_poly.entity_id
_entity_poly.type
_entity_poly.pdbx_seq_one_letter_code
_entity_poly.pdbx_strand_id
1 'polypeptide(L)'
;MKKYVPFVLSFLLLAACNETNNNTTANQDSGADTKSNEVETTNSPNNEETVSNQPAGNTATAEDFQSIIPSNWDVNMPTDFPVSKDSYLTAITTTNNNVITFNFYETPSKLAINDNAIKQSGTYTGQLTITKYDSKELASKEIDQTIFDSGQAVDLGHGIKGYKDGGAGSLFTSWNEGRWAIIARSLTEKAEESLNTAKETVEFLETNILPIPKDYGSLHVDAEQTGTLAKWQKGNYLYTMTDFGEDTLPWIVKFK
;
A
#
# COMPACT_ATOMS: atom_id res chain seq x y z
N MET A 1 18.62 -45.10 30.53
CA MET A 1 19.86 -44.42 30.98
C MET A 1 20.24 -43.38 29.95
N LYS A 2 20.37 -42.12 30.40
CA LYS A 2 20.55 -40.90 29.60
C LYS A 2 21.85 -40.93 28.79
N LYS A 3 21.80 -40.46 27.54
CA LYS A 3 23.00 -40.06 26.79
C LYS A 3 22.83 -38.59 26.40
N TYR A 4 23.68 -37.77 27.00
CA TYR A 4 23.78 -36.33 26.80
C TYR A 4 24.58 -36.04 25.52
N VAL A 5 24.09 -35.11 24.70
CA VAL A 5 24.83 -34.54 23.56
C VAL A 5 25.35 -33.16 23.99
N PRO A 6 26.65 -32.86 23.83
CA PRO A 6 27.22 -31.62 24.33
C PRO A 6 26.92 -30.43 23.41
N PHE A 7 26.59 -29.33 24.07
CA PHE A 7 26.44 -27.97 23.58
C PHE A 7 27.83 -27.36 23.35
N VAL A 8 28.14 -26.95 22.11
CA VAL A 8 29.37 -26.20 21.78
C VAL A 8 29.00 -24.72 21.68
N LEU A 9 29.41 -23.98 22.71
CA LEU A 9 29.32 -22.54 22.82
C LEU A 9 30.58 -21.93 22.19
N SER A 10 30.44 -21.20 21.07
CA SER A 10 31.55 -20.49 20.44
C SER A 10 31.42 -18.99 20.70
N PHE A 11 32.34 -18.46 21.52
CA PHE A 11 32.59 -17.04 21.71
C PHE A 11 33.32 -16.48 20.49
N LEU A 12 32.88 -15.33 19.97
CA LEU A 12 33.68 -14.48 19.08
C LEU A 12 33.66 -13.04 19.61
N LEU A 13 34.85 -12.45 19.52
CA LEU A 13 35.36 -11.33 20.30
C LEU A 13 34.92 -9.96 19.76
N LEU A 14 34.80 -9.02 20.70
CA LEU A 14 34.65 -7.58 20.48
C LEU A 14 35.90 -6.99 19.78
N ALA A 15 35.68 -6.12 18.80
CA ALA A 15 36.64 -5.13 18.36
C ALA A 15 35.96 -3.75 18.36
N ALA A 16 36.52 -2.84 19.16
CA ALA A 16 36.16 -1.44 19.21
C ALA A 16 37.10 -0.64 18.30
N CYS A 17 36.56 0.32 17.54
CA CYS A 17 37.29 1.49 17.07
C CYS A 17 36.38 2.71 17.22
N ASN A 18 36.90 3.72 17.90
CA ASN A 18 36.31 5.02 18.18
C ASN A 18 37.07 6.04 17.32
N GLU A 19 36.37 6.83 16.50
CA GLU A 19 36.93 8.07 15.95
C GLU A 19 35.92 9.22 16.09
N THR A 20 36.37 10.21 16.85
CA THR A 20 35.77 11.52 17.09
C THR A 20 35.84 12.37 15.83
N ASN A 21 34.74 13.05 15.45
CA ASN A 21 34.83 14.32 14.74
C ASN A 21 33.68 15.25 15.18
N ASN A 22 34.07 16.25 15.98
CA ASN A 22 33.27 17.43 16.27
C ASN A 22 33.33 18.37 15.06
N ASN A 23 32.20 18.95 14.65
CA ASN A 23 32.24 20.35 14.26
C ASN A 23 30.92 21.06 14.58
N THR A 24 31.04 21.95 15.55
CA THR A 24 30.10 22.99 15.94
C THR A 24 29.95 24.00 14.80
N THR A 25 28.73 24.41 14.50
CA THR A 25 28.52 25.78 14.02
C THR A 25 27.26 26.33 14.68
N ALA A 26 27.49 27.18 15.68
CA ALA A 26 26.51 28.11 16.22
C ALA A 26 26.86 29.50 15.69
N ASN A 27 25.86 30.22 15.20
CA ASN A 27 25.66 31.66 15.40
C ASN A 27 24.27 31.99 14.83
N GLN A 28 23.30 32.38 15.67
CA GLN A 28 23.09 33.74 16.20
C GLN A 28 22.99 34.81 15.10
N ASP A 29 21.80 35.38 14.94
CA ASP A 29 21.53 36.80 15.27
C ASP A 29 20.00 37.01 15.34
N SER A 30 19.46 37.40 16.51
CA SER A 30 18.87 38.71 16.85
C SER A 30 17.73 39.16 15.92
N GLY A 31 16.53 39.54 16.37
CA GLY A 31 16.10 40.00 17.68
C GLY A 31 15.33 41.31 17.49
N ALA A 32 14.05 41.34 17.92
CA ALA A 32 13.22 42.49 18.33
C ALA A 32 13.02 43.63 17.30
N ASP A 33 11.94 44.40 17.23
CA ASP A 33 10.69 44.60 17.97
C ASP A 33 9.84 45.49 17.03
N THR A 34 8.51 45.48 17.12
CA THR A 34 7.68 46.69 17.32
C THR A 34 6.20 46.34 17.24
N LYS A 35 5.48 46.91 18.21
CA LYS A 35 4.13 46.64 18.65
C LYS A 35 3.15 47.66 18.04
N SER A 36 1.93 47.18 17.80
CA SER A 36 0.63 47.82 18.12
C SER A 36 -0.06 48.74 17.11
N ASN A 37 -1.19 48.21 16.63
CA ASN A 37 -2.56 48.74 16.53
C ASN A 37 -2.84 50.11 15.88
N GLU A 38 -3.68 50.08 14.84
CA GLU A 38 -4.90 50.89 14.82
C GLU A 38 -6.05 50.15 14.08
N VAL A 39 -7.27 50.47 14.47
CA VAL A 39 -8.52 49.68 14.40
C VAL A 39 -9.51 50.28 13.39
N GLU A 40 -10.41 49.42 12.88
CA GLU A 40 -11.70 49.70 12.21
C GLU A 40 -11.64 50.26 10.77
N THR A 41 -12.49 49.88 9.80
CA THR A 41 -13.91 49.51 9.89
C THR A 41 -14.39 48.72 8.64
N THR A 42 -15.37 47.82 8.84
CA THR A 42 -16.50 47.42 7.94
C THR A 42 -16.28 46.77 6.57
N ASN A 43 -16.58 45.46 6.45
CA ASN A 43 -17.81 44.88 5.86
C ASN A 43 -17.62 43.39 5.42
N SER A 44 -18.53 42.50 5.87
CA SER A 44 -18.72 41.10 5.43
C SER A 44 -19.03 40.98 3.92
N PRO A 45 -19.05 39.79 3.27
CA PRO A 45 -18.98 38.41 3.80
C PRO A 45 -17.93 37.51 3.09
N ASN A 46 -17.39 36.50 3.76
CA ASN A 46 -16.81 35.35 3.07
C ASN A 46 -17.00 34.09 3.92
N ASN A 47 -17.88 33.21 3.45
CA ASN A 47 -17.84 31.81 3.81
C ASN A 47 -16.58 31.26 3.14
N GLU A 48 -15.53 31.05 3.94
CA GLU A 48 -14.35 30.31 3.52
C GLU A 48 -14.76 28.85 3.28
N GLU A 49 -14.88 28.51 2.01
CA GLU A 49 -14.63 27.15 1.54
C GLU A 49 -13.25 26.74 2.04
N THR A 50 -13.22 25.76 2.93
CA THR A 50 -11.97 25.20 3.44
C THR A 50 -11.30 24.48 2.27
N VAL A 51 -10.26 25.12 1.75
CA VAL A 51 -9.40 24.62 0.69
C VAL A 51 -8.73 23.34 1.17
N SER A 52 -9.30 22.20 0.76
CA SER A 52 -8.57 20.93 0.67
C SER A 52 -7.53 21.09 -0.44
N ASN A 53 -6.30 21.43 -0.05
CA ASN A 53 -5.13 21.33 -0.92
C ASN A 53 -4.76 19.85 -1.06
N GLN A 54 -5.44 19.14 -1.94
CA GLN A 54 -4.88 17.97 -2.62
C GLN A 54 -4.69 18.38 -4.07
N PRO A 55 -3.47 18.29 -4.65
CA PRO A 55 -3.30 18.56 -6.05
C PRO A 55 -4.02 17.45 -6.83
N ALA A 56 -5.23 17.75 -7.31
CA ALA A 56 -5.83 17.06 -8.44
C ALA A 56 -4.90 17.29 -9.64
N GLY A 57 -3.92 16.42 -9.80
CA GLY A 57 -3.14 16.33 -11.03
C GLY A 57 -4.10 16.02 -12.17
N ASN A 58 -4.01 16.80 -13.25
CA ASN A 58 -4.76 16.58 -14.48
C ASN A 58 -4.69 15.09 -14.86
N THR A 59 -5.82 14.37 -14.78
CA THR A 59 -5.91 12.95 -15.11
C THR A 59 -5.59 12.74 -16.58
N ALA A 60 -4.38 12.28 -16.87
CA ALA A 60 -4.18 11.59 -18.13
C ALA A 60 -5.10 10.37 -18.17
N THR A 61 -5.65 10.10 -19.34
CA THR A 61 -6.61 9.00 -19.51
C THR A 61 -5.87 7.67 -19.49
N ALA A 62 -6.26 6.80 -18.56
CA ALA A 62 -5.92 5.38 -18.63
C ALA A 62 -6.40 4.81 -19.97
N GLU A 63 -5.60 3.93 -20.57
CA GLU A 63 -6.07 3.13 -21.69
C GLU A 63 -7.27 2.26 -21.27
N ASP A 64 -8.08 1.86 -22.25
CA ASP A 64 -9.22 0.96 -21.98
C ASP A 64 -8.72 -0.47 -21.70
N PHE A 65 -8.31 -0.72 -20.46
CA PHE A 65 -7.84 -2.03 -19.99
C PHE A 65 -8.94 -3.10 -20.08
N GLN A 66 -10.22 -2.72 -20.12
CA GLN A 66 -11.33 -3.66 -20.27
C GLN A 66 -11.25 -4.41 -21.60
N SER A 67 -10.72 -3.77 -22.65
CA SER A 67 -10.59 -4.37 -23.99
C SER A 67 -9.67 -5.60 -24.04
N ILE A 68 -8.77 -5.75 -23.06
CA ILE A 68 -7.87 -6.90 -22.92
C ILE A 68 -8.56 -8.08 -22.24
N ILE A 69 -9.60 -7.81 -21.44
CA ILE A 69 -10.35 -8.85 -20.75
C ILE A 69 -11.24 -9.61 -21.75
N PRO A 70 -11.19 -10.96 -21.80
CA PRO A 70 -12.09 -11.74 -22.63
C PRO A 70 -13.55 -11.39 -22.34
N SER A 71 -14.34 -11.15 -23.38
CA SER A 71 -15.73 -10.69 -23.25
C SER A 71 -16.66 -11.68 -22.52
N ASN A 72 -16.25 -12.93 -22.36
CA ASN A 72 -16.95 -13.96 -21.60
C ASN A 72 -16.53 -14.02 -20.12
N TRP A 73 -15.64 -13.14 -19.66
CA TRP A 73 -15.29 -12.99 -18.25
C TRP A 73 -16.14 -11.90 -17.62
N ASP A 74 -16.74 -12.21 -16.47
CA ASP A 74 -17.51 -11.26 -15.66
C ASP A 74 -16.55 -10.46 -14.76
N VAL A 75 -15.70 -9.66 -15.42
CA VAL A 75 -14.63 -8.87 -14.82
C VAL A 75 -14.73 -7.46 -15.37
N ASN A 76 -14.84 -6.49 -14.47
CA ASN A 76 -14.84 -5.07 -14.82
C ASN A 76 -13.56 -4.42 -14.30
N MET A 77 -12.87 -3.69 -15.18
CA MET A 77 -11.71 -2.87 -14.84
C MET A 77 -12.16 -1.45 -14.48
N PRO A 78 -11.58 -0.84 -13.43
CA PRO A 78 -11.73 0.58 -13.16
C PRO A 78 -11.25 1.44 -14.32
N THR A 79 -11.81 2.65 -14.45
CA THR A 79 -11.42 3.64 -15.46
C THR A 79 -10.71 4.85 -14.86
N ASP A 80 -10.64 4.94 -13.53
CA ASP A 80 -10.18 6.09 -12.75
C ASP A 80 -8.99 5.74 -11.84
N PHE A 81 -8.09 4.90 -12.35
CA PHE A 81 -6.82 4.59 -11.67
C PHE A 81 -6.06 5.89 -11.34
N PRO A 82 -5.43 5.98 -10.15
CA PRO A 82 -4.60 7.12 -9.82
C PRO A 82 -3.36 7.10 -10.72
N VAL A 83 -3.01 8.28 -11.26
CA VAL A 83 -1.87 8.46 -12.16
C VAL A 83 -1.12 9.72 -11.74
N SER A 84 0.20 9.68 -11.77
CA SER A 84 1.04 10.84 -11.50
C SER A 84 0.71 12.00 -12.45
N LYS A 85 0.87 13.23 -11.95
CA LYS A 85 0.66 14.43 -12.75
C LYS A 85 1.51 14.38 -14.04
N ASP A 86 0.91 14.81 -15.15
CA ASP A 86 1.53 14.89 -16.47
C ASP A 86 2.06 13.53 -17.01
N SER A 87 1.57 12.41 -16.46
CA SER A 87 1.93 11.04 -16.87
C SER A 87 0.70 10.30 -17.36
N TYR A 88 0.85 9.36 -18.30
CA TYR A 88 -0.21 8.52 -18.86
C TYR A 88 -0.06 7.09 -18.37
N LEU A 89 -1.16 6.41 -18.10
CA LEU A 89 -1.13 5.02 -17.66
C LEU A 89 -1.36 4.04 -18.82
N THR A 90 -0.46 3.07 -18.94
CA THR A 90 -0.55 1.96 -19.90
C THR A 90 -0.09 0.66 -19.25
N ALA A 91 -0.10 -0.44 -20.00
CA ALA A 91 0.32 -1.73 -19.48
C ALA A 91 1.01 -2.60 -20.53
N ILE A 92 1.89 -3.48 -20.05
CA ILE A 92 2.33 -4.67 -20.78
C ILE A 92 1.55 -5.86 -20.23
N THR A 93 0.82 -6.52 -21.12
CA THR A 93 -0.15 -7.55 -20.78
C THR A 93 0.28 -8.91 -21.31
N THR A 94 -0.06 -9.94 -20.53
CA THR A 94 -0.01 -11.34 -20.99
C THR A 94 -1.37 -11.97 -20.75
N THR A 95 -1.79 -12.81 -21.70
CA THR A 95 -3.07 -13.51 -21.62
C THR A 95 -2.86 -14.97 -21.97
N ASN A 96 -3.35 -15.84 -21.10
CA ASN A 96 -3.53 -17.26 -21.37
C ASN A 96 -5.00 -17.63 -21.06
N ASN A 97 -5.36 -18.91 -21.21
CA ASN A 97 -6.77 -19.32 -21.14
C ASN A 97 -7.50 -18.91 -19.84
N ASN A 98 -6.78 -18.88 -18.71
CA ASN A 98 -7.37 -18.67 -17.38
C ASN A 98 -6.71 -17.54 -16.58
N VAL A 99 -5.68 -16.87 -17.12
CA VAL A 99 -4.92 -15.83 -16.42
C VAL A 99 -4.66 -14.67 -17.35
N ILE A 100 -4.85 -13.46 -16.81
CA ILE A 100 -4.44 -12.21 -17.44
C ILE A 100 -3.55 -11.48 -16.44
N THR A 101 -2.41 -11.01 -16.91
CA THR A 101 -1.52 -10.17 -16.11
C THR A 101 -1.36 -8.83 -16.81
N PHE A 102 -1.52 -7.75 -16.05
CA PHE A 102 -1.22 -6.38 -16.42
C PHE A 102 -0.02 -5.93 -15.60
N ASN A 103 1.10 -5.63 -16.26
CA ASN A 103 2.19 -4.88 -15.66
C ASN A 103 1.99 -3.42 -16.04
N PHE A 104 1.61 -2.58 -15.08
CA PHE A 104 1.29 -1.18 -15.32
C PHE A 104 2.54 -0.32 -15.36
N TYR A 105 2.49 0.69 -16.24
CA TYR A 105 3.54 1.67 -16.40
C TYR A 105 2.95 3.06 -16.56
N GLU A 106 3.59 4.04 -15.95
CA GLU A 106 3.37 5.45 -16.24
C GLU A 106 4.38 5.96 -17.27
N THR A 107 3.90 6.68 -18.28
CA THR A 107 4.70 7.17 -19.41
C THR A 107 4.50 8.67 -19.63
N PRO A 108 5.50 9.43 -20.11
CA PRO A 108 5.36 10.88 -20.32
C PRO A 108 4.45 11.26 -21.51
N SER A 109 4.08 10.30 -22.35
CA SER A 109 3.12 10.47 -23.44
C SER A 109 2.19 9.26 -23.52
N LYS A 110 1.02 9.44 -24.12
CA LYS A 110 0.06 8.34 -24.33
C LYS A 110 0.67 7.25 -25.22
N LEU A 111 0.69 6.02 -24.72
CA LEU A 111 1.15 4.83 -25.44
C LEU A 111 0.09 3.73 -25.34
N ALA A 112 -0.16 3.05 -26.46
CA ALA A 112 -1.09 1.93 -26.50
C ALA A 112 -0.63 0.78 -25.60
N ILE A 113 -1.57 -0.05 -25.14
CA ILE A 113 -1.26 -1.28 -24.40
C ILE A 113 -0.33 -2.16 -25.25
N ASN A 114 0.70 -2.74 -24.62
CA ASN A 114 1.75 -3.54 -25.27
C ASN A 114 2.65 -2.79 -26.26
N ASP A 115 2.67 -1.46 -26.28
CA ASP A 115 3.61 -0.71 -27.11
C ASP A 115 5.07 -1.00 -26.70
N ASN A 116 5.94 -1.24 -27.68
CA ASN A 116 7.36 -1.54 -27.45
C ASN A 116 8.14 -0.37 -26.82
N ALA A 117 7.63 0.86 -26.92
CA ALA A 117 8.21 2.04 -26.29
C ALA A 117 8.01 2.07 -24.77
N ILE A 118 7.07 1.29 -24.21
CA ILE A 118 6.78 1.27 -22.76
C ILE A 118 8.04 0.93 -21.96
N LYS A 119 8.82 -0.08 -22.38
CA LYS A 119 10.04 -0.47 -21.65
C LYS A 119 11.17 0.56 -21.74
N GLN A 120 11.06 1.53 -22.65
CA GLN A 120 12.10 2.54 -22.88
C GLN A 120 11.82 3.83 -22.12
N SER A 121 10.56 4.22 -21.96
CA SER A 121 10.15 5.49 -21.35
C SER A 121 9.21 5.36 -20.15
N GLY A 122 8.76 4.15 -19.83
CA GLY A 122 7.79 3.90 -18.76
C GLY A 122 8.44 3.59 -17.42
N THR A 123 7.86 4.13 -16.36
CA THR A 123 8.13 3.75 -14.97
C THR A 123 7.16 2.66 -14.56
N TYR A 124 7.66 1.52 -14.07
CA TYR A 124 6.81 0.44 -13.58
C TYR A 124 6.05 0.89 -12.32
N THR A 125 4.73 0.66 -12.29
CA THR A 125 3.83 1.11 -11.22
C THR A 125 3.27 -0.05 -10.39
N GLY A 126 3.22 -1.26 -10.96
CA GLY A 126 2.73 -2.43 -10.25
C GLY A 126 2.12 -3.47 -11.18
N GLN A 127 1.67 -4.58 -10.60
CA GLN A 127 1.08 -5.70 -11.34
C GLN A 127 -0.29 -6.10 -10.82
N LEU A 128 -1.25 -6.21 -11.73
CA LEU A 128 -2.52 -6.90 -11.48
C LEU A 128 -2.54 -8.22 -12.23
N THR A 129 -2.81 -9.31 -11.53
CA THR A 129 -3.11 -10.60 -12.10
C THR A 129 -4.56 -10.99 -11.79
N ILE A 130 -5.31 -11.38 -12.82
CA ILE A 130 -6.68 -11.87 -12.72
C ILE A 130 -6.67 -13.34 -13.15
N THR A 131 -7.01 -14.23 -12.23
CA THR A 131 -7.05 -15.68 -12.47
C THR A 131 -8.47 -16.20 -12.38
N LYS A 132 -8.94 -16.88 -13.42
CA LYS A 132 -10.21 -17.58 -13.48
C LYS A 132 -10.05 -19.02 -12.96
N TYR A 133 -10.79 -19.34 -11.92
CA TYR A 133 -10.91 -20.69 -11.38
C TYR A 133 -12.19 -21.38 -11.87
N ASP A 134 -12.25 -22.71 -11.73
CA ASP A 134 -13.46 -23.47 -12.09
C ASP A 134 -14.64 -23.15 -11.15
N SER A 135 -14.36 -22.69 -9.93
CA SER A 135 -15.36 -22.34 -8.93
C SER A 135 -14.88 -21.23 -8.00
N LYS A 136 -15.84 -20.58 -7.33
CA LYS A 136 -15.55 -19.58 -6.29
C LYS A 136 -14.83 -20.20 -5.09
N GLU A 137 -15.12 -21.46 -4.77
CA GLU A 137 -14.50 -22.18 -3.66
C GLU A 137 -13.03 -22.50 -3.92
N LEU A 138 -12.62 -22.62 -5.19
CA LEU A 138 -11.21 -22.78 -5.54
C LEU A 138 -10.48 -21.43 -5.50
N ALA A 139 -11.11 -20.35 -5.99
CA ALA A 139 -10.55 -19.00 -5.88
C ALA A 139 -10.34 -18.59 -4.42
N SER A 140 -11.28 -18.91 -3.52
CA SER A 140 -11.22 -18.48 -2.12
C SER A 140 -10.10 -19.14 -1.31
N LYS A 141 -9.66 -20.35 -1.71
CA LYS A 141 -8.57 -21.08 -1.05
C LYS A 141 -7.20 -20.42 -1.22
N GLU A 142 -7.08 -19.51 -2.18
CA GLU A 142 -5.84 -18.80 -2.51
C GLU A 142 -5.67 -17.49 -1.74
N ILE A 143 -6.66 -17.14 -0.92
CA ILE A 143 -6.75 -15.93 -0.11
C ILE A 143 -6.53 -16.32 1.35
N ASP A 144 -5.75 -15.53 2.08
CA ASP A 144 -5.61 -15.71 3.52
C ASP A 144 -6.95 -15.45 4.23
N GLN A 145 -7.37 -16.40 5.05
CA GLN A 145 -8.65 -16.40 5.77
C GLN A 145 -8.45 -16.25 7.29
N THR A 146 -7.26 -15.82 7.71
CA THR A 146 -6.91 -15.71 9.13
C THR A 146 -7.82 -14.72 9.84
N ILE A 147 -8.36 -15.17 10.98
CA ILE A 147 -9.02 -14.32 11.96
C ILE A 147 -8.01 -14.03 13.05
N PHE A 148 -7.61 -12.78 13.17
CA PHE A 148 -6.62 -12.31 14.14
C PHE A 148 -7.30 -12.01 15.47
N ASP A 149 -7.01 -12.83 16.47
CA ASP A 149 -7.56 -12.71 17.83
C ASP A 149 -6.52 -12.90 18.94
N SER A 150 -5.25 -13.07 18.57
CA SER A 150 -4.13 -13.41 19.46
C SER A 150 -2.91 -12.54 19.21
N GLY A 151 -2.04 -12.39 20.22
CA GLY A 151 -0.90 -11.47 20.22
C GLY A 151 -1.09 -10.30 21.19
N GLN A 152 -0.18 -9.32 21.15
CA GLN A 152 -0.32 -8.11 21.96
C GLN A 152 -1.36 -7.18 21.34
N ALA A 153 -2.50 -7.00 22.01
CA ALA A 153 -3.53 -6.09 21.55
C ALA A 153 -3.04 -4.63 21.51
N VAL A 154 -3.38 -3.92 20.44
CA VAL A 154 -3.06 -2.51 20.23
C VAL A 154 -4.27 -1.78 19.64
N ASP A 155 -4.39 -0.49 19.95
CA ASP A 155 -5.39 0.39 19.37
C ASP A 155 -4.89 0.96 18.05
N LEU A 156 -5.67 0.76 16.98
CA LEU A 156 -5.37 1.27 15.64
C LEU A 156 -6.12 2.58 15.33
N GLY A 157 -6.99 3.06 16.24
CA GLY A 157 -7.89 4.18 15.98
C GLY A 157 -9.27 3.71 15.50
N HIS A 158 -10.24 4.63 15.47
CA HIS A 158 -11.62 4.39 14.98
C HIS A 158 -12.36 3.21 15.61
N GLY A 159 -11.96 2.81 16.82
CA GLY A 159 -12.51 1.63 17.50
C GLY A 159 -12.00 0.30 16.95
N ILE A 160 -10.99 0.32 16.07
CA ILE A 160 -10.34 -0.85 15.51
C ILE A 160 -9.21 -1.30 16.44
N LYS A 161 -9.25 -2.59 16.78
CA LYS A 161 -8.24 -3.26 17.59
C LYS A 161 -7.42 -4.18 16.71
N GLY A 162 -6.11 -4.02 16.76
CA GLY A 162 -5.14 -4.91 16.11
C GLY A 162 -4.36 -5.74 17.11
N TYR A 163 -3.53 -6.63 16.58
CA TYR A 163 -2.70 -7.55 17.33
C TYR A 163 -1.27 -7.56 16.79
N LYS A 164 -0.30 -7.32 17.68
CA LYS A 164 1.12 -7.38 17.37
C LYS A 164 1.69 -8.76 17.67
N ASP A 165 2.46 -9.28 16.73
CA ASP A 165 3.29 -10.48 16.90
C ASP A 165 4.61 -10.31 16.13
N GLY A 166 5.64 -11.08 16.49
CA GLY A 166 6.97 -10.98 15.91
C GLY A 166 7.62 -12.33 15.69
N GLY A 167 8.32 -12.47 14.58
CA GLY A 167 9.02 -13.71 14.23
C GLY A 167 9.97 -13.52 13.05
N ALA A 168 11.06 -14.30 13.04
CA ALA A 168 12.03 -14.37 11.94
C ALA A 168 12.51 -12.99 11.42
N GLY A 169 12.84 -12.05 12.33
CA GLY A 169 13.34 -10.72 11.98
C GLY A 169 12.26 -9.73 11.51
N SER A 170 10.98 -10.09 11.67
CA SER A 170 9.83 -9.29 11.24
C SER A 170 8.89 -9.02 12.39
N LEU A 171 8.23 -7.87 12.38
CA LEU A 171 7.14 -7.51 13.27
C LEU A 171 5.89 -7.27 12.44
N PHE A 172 4.77 -7.76 12.95
CA PHE A 172 3.48 -7.70 12.30
C PHE A 172 2.49 -7.01 13.22
N THR A 173 1.68 -6.13 12.66
CA THR A 173 0.45 -5.63 13.27
C THR A 173 -0.70 -6.08 12.38
N SER A 174 -1.60 -6.90 12.93
CA SER A 174 -2.62 -7.58 12.15
C SER A 174 -4.02 -7.32 12.71
N TRP A 175 -5.01 -7.24 11.83
CA TRP A 175 -6.41 -7.07 12.21
C TRP A 175 -7.34 -7.60 11.12
N ASN A 176 -8.61 -7.73 11.45
CA ASN A 176 -9.66 -7.99 10.47
C ASN A 176 -10.55 -6.75 10.33
N GLU A 177 -10.91 -6.44 9.10
CA GLU A 177 -11.85 -5.37 8.78
C GLU A 177 -12.84 -5.83 7.71
N GLY A 178 -14.12 -5.90 8.06
CA GLY A 178 -15.14 -6.51 7.21
C GLY A 178 -14.79 -7.97 6.86
N ARG A 179 -14.49 -8.22 5.58
CA ARG A 179 -14.09 -9.55 5.05
C ARG A 179 -12.59 -9.65 4.76
N TRP A 180 -11.81 -8.67 5.21
CA TRP A 180 -10.38 -8.58 4.95
C TRP A 180 -9.57 -9.06 6.15
N ALA A 181 -8.57 -9.90 5.88
CA ALA A 181 -7.44 -10.17 6.78
C ALA A 181 -6.31 -9.22 6.40
N ILE A 182 -5.91 -8.33 7.31
CA ILE A 182 -4.93 -7.28 7.03
C ILE A 182 -3.71 -7.44 7.93
N ILE A 183 -2.53 -7.36 7.32
CA ILE A 183 -1.24 -7.42 7.99
C ILE A 183 -0.40 -6.22 7.55
N ALA A 184 0.07 -5.43 8.52
CA ALA A 184 1.15 -4.49 8.35
C ALA A 184 2.45 -5.09 8.89
N ARG A 185 3.48 -5.15 8.04
CA ARG A 185 4.79 -5.72 8.36
C ARG A 185 5.85 -4.63 8.44
N SER A 186 6.79 -4.78 9.37
CA SER A 186 8.07 -4.08 9.36
C SER A 186 9.20 -5.00 9.80
N LEU A 187 10.45 -4.55 9.66
CA LEU A 187 11.59 -5.23 10.26
C LEU A 187 11.57 -5.11 11.80
N THR A 188 12.12 -6.11 12.50
CA THR A 188 12.20 -6.07 13.99
C THR A 188 12.96 -4.87 14.54
N GLU A 189 13.93 -4.36 13.80
CA GLU A 189 14.70 -3.15 14.15
C GLU A 189 13.90 -1.85 13.99
N LYS A 190 12.78 -1.92 13.27
CA LYS A 190 11.83 -0.83 12.97
C LYS A 190 10.46 -1.15 13.58
N ALA A 191 10.45 -1.49 14.86
CA ALA A 191 9.29 -2.06 15.54
C ALA A 191 8.04 -1.17 15.60
N GLU A 192 8.23 0.13 15.51
CA GLU A 192 7.15 1.12 15.50
C GLU A 192 6.51 1.24 14.12
N GLU A 193 7.24 0.94 13.04
CA GLU A 193 6.77 1.14 11.66
C GLU A 193 5.56 0.25 11.34
N SER A 194 5.56 -1.04 11.73
CA SER A 194 4.38 -1.91 11.51
C SER A 194 3.10 -1.39 12.18
N LEU A 195 3.21 -0.73 13.34
CA LEU A 195 2.05 -0.14 14.02
C LEU A 195 1.61 1.17 13.34
N ASN A 196 2.57 1.99 12.90
CA ASN A 196 2.28 3.23 12.19
C ASN A 196 1.60 2.95 10.85
N THR A 197 2.16 2.03 10.05
CA THR A 197 1.56 1.58 8.79
C THR A 197 0.16 1.00 9.00
N ALA A 198 -0.07 0.24 10.07
CA ALA A 198 -1.41 -0.26 10.39
C ALA A 198 -2.41 0.87 10.67
N LYS A 199 -2.01 1.88 11.45
CA LYS A 199 -2.84 3.05 11.76
C LYS A 199 -3.12 3.90 10.53
N GLU A 200 -2.11 4.14 9.70
CA GLU A 200 -2.25 4.86 8.42
C GLU A 200 -3.18 4.12 7.46
N THR A 201 -3.09 2.78 7.42
CA THR A 201 -4.00 1.95 6.62
C THR A 201 -5.42 2.08 7.13
N VAL A 202 -5.65 1.95 8.45
CA VAL A 202 -6.97 2.12 9.07
C VAL A 202 -7.55 3.50 8.77
N GLU A 203 -6.77 4.57 8.95
CA GLU A 203 -7.19 5.94 8.64
C GLU A 203 -7.61 6.10 7.17
N PHE A 204 -6.83 5.53 6.24
CA PHE A 204 -7.18 5.56 4.82
C PHE A 204 -8.50 4.84 4.55
N LEU A 205 -8.74 3.69 5.20
CA LEU A 205 -9.91 2.85 4.97
C LEU A 205 -11.22 3.43 5.54
N GLU A 206 -11.15 4.31 6.55
CA GLU A 206 -12.34 5.01 7.06
C GLU A 206 -13.05 5.84 6.00
N THR A 207 -12.30 6.37 5.02
CA THR A 207 -12.85 7.18 3.93
C THR A 207 -12.83 6.45 2.58
N ASN A 208 -12.16 5.30 2.48
CA ASN A 208 -12.00 4.54 1.25
C ASN A 208 -12.38 3.07 1.46
N ILE A 209 -13.38 2.61 0.72
CA ILE A 209 -13.90 1.25 0.88
C ILE A 209 -13.10 0.28 -0.01
N LEU A 210 -12.47 -0.72 0.59
CA LEU A 210 -11.91 -1.85 -0.15
C LEU A 210 -12.99 -2.55 -0.97
N PRO A 211 -12.63 -3.19 -2.10
CA PRO A 211 -13.55 -4.04 -2.85
C PRO A 211 -14.23 -5.01 -1.91
N ILE A 212 -15.55 -5.22 -2.06
CA ILE A 212 -16.27 -6.17 -1.22
C ILE A 212 -16.00 -7.58 -1.79
N PRO A 213 -15.10 -8.39 -1.20
CA PRO A 213 -14.86 -9.72 -1.71
C PRO A 213 -16.11 -10.56 -1.52
N LYS A 214 -16.28 -11.59 -2.36
CA LYS A 214 -17.41 -12.51 -2.20
C LYS A 214 -17.39 -13.17 -0.82
N ASP A 215 -16.25 -13.72 -0.42
CA ASP A 215 -16.08 -14.41 0.87
C ASP A 215 -14.91 -13.82 1.66
N TYR A 216 -13.71 -13.74 1.07
CA TYR A 216 -12.48 -13.29 1.74
C TYR A 216 -11.66 -12.33 0.89
N GLY A 217 -10.97 -11.40 1.55
CA GLY A 217 -9.88 -10.61 1.01
C GLY A 217 -8.68 -10.66 1.95
N SER A 218 -7.47 -10.50 1.41
CA SER A 218 -6.25 -10.40 2.20
C SER A 218 -5.41 -9.24 1.71
N LEU A 219 -4.93 -8.41 2.63
CA LEU A 219 -4.06 -7.29 2.36
C LEU A 219 -2.81 -7.39 3.23
N HIS A 220 -1.66 -7.40 2.60
CA HIS A 220 -0.37 -7.28 3.26
C HIS A 220 0.25 -5.97 2.80
N VAL A 221 0.51 -5.07 3.75
CA VAL A 221 1.26 -3.83 3.53
C VAL A 221 2.60 -3.93 4.26
N ASP A 222 3.69 -3.60 3.57
CA ASP A 222 5.05 -3.68 4.08
C ASP A 222 5.56 -2.25 4.25
N ALA A 223 6.02 -1.89 5.46
CA ALA A 223 6.48 -0.54 5.77
C ALA A 223 7.68 -0.12 4.91
N GLU A 224 8.50 -1.09 4.52
CA GLU A 224 9.64 -0.91 3.62
C GLU A 224 9.23 -0.95 2.13
N GLN A 225 7.92 -1.11 1.84
CA GLN A 225 7.33 -1.18 0.51
C GLN A 225 7.88 -2.29 -0.39
N THR A 226 8.44 -3.33 0.21
CA THR A 226 9.14 -4.39 -0.53
C THR A 226 8.25 -5.59 -0.88
N GLY A 227 7.02 -5.63 -0.34
CA GLY A 227 6.21 -6.85 -0.38
C GLY A 227 4.70 -6.63 -0.30
N THR A 228 4.20 -5.44 -0.70
CA THR A 228 2.77 -5.16 -0.66
C THR A 228 1.99 -6.09 -1.60
N LEU A 229 0.97 -6.75 -1.07
CA LEU A 229 0.17 -7.76 -1.75
C LEU A 229 -1.29 -7.60 -1.35
N ALA A 230 -2.17 -7.50 -2.33
CA ALA A 230 -3.61 -7.63 -2.11
C ALA A 230 -4.20 -8.78 -2.91
N LYS A 231 -5.08 -9.55 -2.29
CA LYS A 231 -5.87 -10.58 -2.97
C LYS A 231 -7.33 -10.48 -2.57
N TRP A 232 -8.21 -10.57 -3.56
CA TRP A 232 -9.64 -10.66 -3.31
C TRP A 232 -10.33 -11.42 -4.44
N GLN A 233 -11.52 -11.93 -4.16
CA GLN A 233 -12.31 -12.64 -5.16
C GLN A 233 -13.62 -11.94 -5.51
N LYS A 234 -13.98 -12.04 -6.79
CA LYS A 234 -15.32 -11.73 -7.30
C LYS A 234 -15.79 -12.93 -8.11
N GLY A 235 -16.79 -13.66 -7.61
CA GLY A 235 -17.19 -14.94 -8.21
C GLY A 235 -16.05 -15.96 -8.17
N ASN A 236 -15.71 -16.50 -9.33
CA ASN A 236 -14.58 -17.44 -9.53
C ASN A 236 -13.30 -16.75 -10.05
N TYR A 237 -13.24 -15.42 -10.02
CA TYR A 237 -12.05 -14.66 -10.38
C TYR A 237 -11.30 -14.22 -9.13
N LEU A 238 -10.02 -14.58 -9.06
CA LEU A 238 -9.07 -14.10 -8.07
C LEU A 238 -8.30 -12.91 -8.67
N TYR A 239 -8.35 -11.78 -7.99
CA TYR A 239 -7.52 -10.62 -8.26
C TYR A 239 -6.32 -10.69 -7.32
N THR A 240 -5.13 -10.52 -7.86
CA THR A 240 -3.87 -10.44 -7.11
C THR A 240 -3.13 -9.20 -7.56
N MET A 241 -2.84 -8.32 -6.62
CA MET A 241 -2.19 -7.04 -6.87
C MET A 241 -0.88 -6.98 -6.10
N THR A 242 0.22 -6.72 -6.79
CA THR A 242 1.58 -6.69 -6.21
C THR A 242 2.38 -5.49 -6.72
N ASP A 243 3.42 -5.14 -5.97
CA ASP A 243 4.43 -4.13 -6.33
C ASP A 243 3.91 -2.70 -6.48
N PHE A 244 2.70 -2.41 -6.04
CA PHE A 244 2.14 -1.05 -6.05
C PHE A 244 2.62 -0.18 -4.88
N GLY A 245 3.59 -0.62 -4.07
CA GLY A 245 4.16 0.16 -2.95
C GLY A 245 3.09 0.80 -2.05
N GLU A 246 3.31 2.07 -1.68
CA GLU A 246 2.34 2.93 -0.99
C GLU A 246 1.06 3.21 -1.81
N ASP A 247 1.12 3.10 -3.14
CA ASP A 247 -0.03 3.34 -4.02
C ASP A 247 -1.01 2.16 -4.11
N THR A 248 -0.70 1.02 -3.49
CA THR A 248 -1.57 -0.18 -3.50
C THR A 248 -2.98 0.16 -3.01
N LEU A 249 -3.10 0.90 -1.91
CA LEU A 249 -4.38 1.26 -1.31
C LEU A 249 -5.23 2.17 -2.23
N PRO A 250 -4.70 3.29 -2.76
CA PRO A 250 -5.38 4.09 -3.78
C PRO A 250 -5.84 3.31 -5.02
N TRP A 251 -5.07 2.31 -5.45
CA TRP A 251 -5.41 1.48 -6.62
C TRP A 251 -6.51 0.46 -6.33
N ILE A 252 -6.43 -0.26 -5.20
CA ILE A 252 -7.36 -1.35 -4.91
C ILE A 252 -8.79 -0.84 -4.70
N VAL A 253 -8.96 0.34 -4.09
CA VAL A 253 -10.29 0.92 -3.80
C VAL A 253 -11.04 1.40 -5.05
N LYS A 254 -10.37 1.36 -6.23
CA LYS A 254 -11.02 1.63 -7.52
C LYS A 254 -11.85 0.46 -8.02
N PHE A 255 -11.59 -0.76 -7.53
CA PHE A 255 -12.35 -1.96 -7.91
C PHE A 255 -13.66 -2.03 -7.11
N LYS A 256 -14.70 -1.36 -7.60
CA LYS A 256 -16.06 -1.36 -7.01
C LYS A 256 -17.00 -2.42 -7.61
#